data_AF-A0A1G9I4P5-F1
#
_entry.id   AF-A0A1G9I4P5-F1
#
_cell.length_a   1.000
_cell.length_b   1.000
_cell.length_c   1.000
_cell.angle_alpha   90.00
_cell.angle_beta   90.00
_cell.angle_gamma   90.00
#
_symmetry.space_group_name_H-M   'P 1'
#
loop_
_entity.id
_entity.type
_entity.pdbx_description
1 polymer ?
#
loop_
_entity_poly.entity_id
_entity_poly.type
_entity_poly.pdbx_seq_one_letter_code
_entity_poly.pdbx_strand_id
1 'polypeptide(L)' 'MMDVVLLDKIDRELLRLLQRDATLSLNALAEAVHLTSSPCWKRLKRLEESGVLRGRVALLDPDRLGSG' A
#
# COMPACT_ATOMS: atom_id res chain seq x y z
N MET A 1 22.31 -6.55 3.03
CA MET A 1 21.92 -7.13 1.73
C MET A 1 20.50 -6.65 1.47
N MET A 2 20.22 -5.98 0.35
CA MET A 2 18.84 -5.61 0.02
C MET A 2 18.17 -6.86 -0.56
N ASP A 3 17.37 -7.55 0.25
CA ASP A 3 16.59 -8.69 -0.21
C ASP A 3 15.55 -8.20 -1.23
N VAL A 4 15.71 -8.61 -2.49
CA VAL A 4 14.78 -8.27 -3.55
C VAL A 4 13.50 -9.07 -3.35
N VAL A 5 12.41 -8.38 -3.02
CA VAL A 5 11.09 -9.00 -2.86
C VAL A 5 10.50 -9.30 -4.23
N LEU A 6 10.18 -10.58 -4.50
CA LEU A 6 9.48 -10.97 -5.71
C LEU A 6 8.00 -10.55 -5.63
N LEU A 7 7.61 -9.60 -6.47
CA LEU A 7 6.25 -9.08 -6.56
C LEU A 7 5.51 -9.65 -7.76
N ASP A 8 4.36 -10.29 -7.51
CA ASP A 8 3.45 -10.71 -8.58
C ASP A 8 2.56 -9.56 -9.05
N LYS A 9 1.65 -9.85 -10.00
CA LYS A 9 0.75 -8.84 -10.57
C LYS A 9 -0.21 -8.24 -9.53
N ILE A 10 -0.69 -9.06 -8.57
CA ILE A 10 -1.61 -8.61 -7.53
C ILE A 10 -0.88 -7.70 -6.56
N ASP A 11 0.33 -8.08 -6.15
CA ASP A 11 1.13 -7.26 -5.23
C ASP A 11 1.40 -5.87 -5.82
N ARG A 12 1.73 -5.80 -7.11
CA ARG A 12 1.96 -4.54 -7.82
C ARG A 12 0.70 -3.67 -7.87
N GLU A 13 -0.46 -4.27 -8.10
CA GLU A 13 -1.72 -3.54 -8.13
C GLU A 13 -2.12 -3.03 -6.74
N LEU A 14 -1.96 -3.85 -5.69
CA LEU A 14 -2.17 -3.40 -4.30
C LEU A 14 -1.29 -2.20 -3.95
N LEU A 15 -0.01 -2.24 -4.32
CA LEU A 15 0.92 -1.12 -4.09
C LEU A 15 0.52 0.11 -4.88
N ARG A 16 0.05 -0.06 -6.12
CA ARG A 16 -0.46 1.05 -6.96
C ARG A 16 -1.67 1.72 -6.32
N LEU A 17 -2.64 0.93 -5.85
CA LEU A 17 -3.84 1.42 -5.17
C LEU A 17 -3.47 2.16 -3.88
N LEU A 18 -2.60 1.58 -3.05
CA LEU A 18 -2.17 2.20 -1.78
C LEU A 18 -1.34 3.46 -1.96
N GLN A 19 -0.48 3.55 -2.98
CA GLN A 19 0.24 4.78 -3.27
C GLN A 19 -0.68 5.90 -3.73
N ARG A 20 -1.76 5.56 -4.45
CA ARG A 20 -2.77 6.52 -4.87
C ARG A 20 -3.65 6.95 -3.70
N ASP A 21 -4.08 6.00 -2.89
CA ASP A 21 -4.93 6.22 -1.72
C ASP A 21 -4.64 5.19 -0.63
N ALA A 22 -3.88 5.63 0.38
CA ALA A 22 -3.52 4.80 1.52
C ALA A 22 -4.67 4.62 2.53
N THR A 23 -5.82 5.27 2.32
CA THR A 23 -7.01 5.21 3.20
C THR A 23 -7.97 4.08 2.82
N LEU A 24 -7.74 3.41 1.68
CA LEU A 24 -8.56 2.29 1.24
C LEU A 24 -8.60 1.18 2.29
N SER A 25 -9.82 0.69 2.56
CA SER A 25 -10.03 -0.42 3.48
C SER A 25 -9.52 -1.73 2.89
N LEU A 26 -9.22 -2.71 3.76
CA LEU A 26 -8.85 -4.06 3.34
C LEU A 26 -9.88 -4.68 2.38
N ASN A 27 -11.18 -4.45 2.62
CA ASN A 27 -12.23 -5.00 1.77
C ASN A 27 -12.25 -4.35 0.40
N ALA A 28 -12.09 -3.02 0.31
CA ALA A 28 -12.02 -2.31 -0.96
C ALA A 28 -10.80 -2.74 -1.79
N LEU A 29 -9.65 -2.91 -1.14
CA LEU A 29 -8.45 -3.44 -1.79
C LEU A 29 -8.68 -4.86 -2.31
N ALA A 30 -9.26 -5.74 -1.48
CA ALA A 30 -9.53 -7.13 -1.84
C ALA A 30 -10.48 -7.22 -3.04
N GLU A 31 -11.56 -6.42 -3.04
CA GLU A 31 -12.50 -6.32 -4.15
C GLU A 31 -11.81 -5.87 -5.45
N ALA A 32 -10.99 -4.82 -5.38
CA ALA A 32 -10.28 -4.26 -6.53
C ALA A 32 -9.29 -5.23 -7.19
N VAL A 33 -8.74 -6.18 -6.42
CA VAL A 33 -7.83 -7.22 -6.95
C VAL A 33 -8.48 -8.60 -7.06
N HIS A 34 -9.81 -8.69 -6.96
CA HIS A 34 -10.59 -9.92 -7.07
C HIS A 34 -10.16 -11.02 -6.08
N LEU A 35 -9.89 -10.63 -4.83
CA LEU A 35 -9.55 -11.51 -3.73
C LEU A 35 -10.56 -11.40 -2.58
N THR A 36 -10.54 -12.38 -1.68
CA THR A 36 -11.17 -12.25 -0.36
C THR A 36 -10.23 -11.52 0.61
N SER A 37 -10.76 -11.04 1.74
CA SER A 37 -10.01 -10.22 2.69
C SER A 37 -8.80 -10.95 3.30
N SER A 38 -8.90 -12.26 3.54
CA SER A 38 -7.82 -13.07 4.14
C SER A 38 -6.55 -13.16 3.27
N PRO A 39 -6.60 -13.58 1.98
CA PRO A 39 -5.42 -13.58 1.11
C PRO A 39 -4.91 -12.17 0.81
N CYS A 40 -5.79 -11.16 0.70
CA CYS A 40 -5.37 -9.77 0.55
C CYS A 40 -4.56 -9.30 1.77
N TRP A 41 -5.02 -9.62 2.98
CA TRP A 41 -4.33 -9.27 4.22
C TRP A 41 -2.97 -9.93 4.33
N LYS A 42 -2.84 -11.23 3.99
CA LYS A 42 -1.55 -11.94 4.01
C LYS A 42 -0.52 -11.27 3.09
N ARG A 43 -0.96 -10.82 1.90
CA ARG A 43 -0.10 -10.10 0.96
C ARG A 43 0.35 -8.76 1.52
N LEU A 44 -0.59 -7.95 2.04
CA LEU A 44 -0.27 -6.67 2.66
C LEU A 44 0.71 -6.83 3.82
N LYS A 45 0.44 -7.78 4.72
CA LYS A 45 1.33 -8.09 5.85
C LYS A 45 2.74 -8.45 5.38
N ARG A 46 2.87 -9.31 4.35
CA ARG A 46 4.18 -9.65 3.76
C ARG A 46 4.89 -8.41 3.18
N LEU A 47 4.16 -7.53 2.50
CA LEU A 47 4.71 -6.29 1.92
C LEU A 47 5.17 -5.31 3.01
N GLU A 48 4.49 -5.26 4.15
CA GLU A 48 4.90 -4.48 5.33
C GLU A 48 6.12 -5.10 6.02
N GLU A 49 6.08 -6.39 6.33
CA GLU A 49 7.18 -7.11 7.00
C GLU A 49 8.48 -7.13 6.18
N SER A 50 8.37 -7.15 4.85
CA SER A 50 9.53 -7.06 3.95
C SER A 50 10.05 -5.64 3.75
N GLY A 51 9.41 -4.63 4.32
CA GLY A 51 9.81 -3.24 4.19
C GLY A 51 9.49 -2.59 2.83
N VAL A 52 8.74 -3.27 1.95
CA VAL A 52 8.24 -2.68 0.70
C VAL A 52 7.27 -1.54 1.01
N LEU A 53 6.35 -1.76 1.96
CA LEU A 53 5.51 -0.72 2.55
C LEU A 53 6.22 -0.10 3.75
N ARG A 54 6.95 0.99 3.50
CA ARG A 54 7.75 1.68 4.53
C ARG A 54 6.93 2.51 5.52
N GLY A 55 5.75 2.97 5.13
CA GLY A 55 4.88 3.79 5.98
C GLY A 55 3.70 4.38 5.21
N ARG A 56 2.74 4.92 5.97
CA ARG A 56 1.61 5.71 5.47
C ARG A 56 1.76 7.12 6.02
N VAL A 57 1.63 8.13 5.17
CA VAL A 57 1.88 9.54 5.53
C VAL A 57 0.73 10.42 5.08
N ALA A 58 0.46 11.48 5.85
CA ALA A 58 -0.40 12.57 5.42
C ALA A 58 0.43 13.56 4.60
N LEU A 59 -0.05 13.92 3.40
CA LEU A 59 0.56 14.96 2.59
C LEU A 59 -0.06 16.31 2.96
N LEU A 60 0.78 17.26 3.37
CA LEU A 60 0.34 18.58 3.80
C LEU A 60 0.54 19.61 2.67
N ASP A 61 -0.35 20.59 2.63
CA ASP A 61 -0.27 21.73 1.73
C ASP A 61 0.67 22.79 2.34
N PRO A 62 1.86 23.05 1.75
CA PRO A 62 2.82 23.99 2.31
C PRO A 62 2.31 25.44 2.30
N ASP A 63 1.50 25.84 1.31
CA ASP A 63 1.00 27.22 1.17
C ASP A 63 0.01 27.55 2.30
N ARG A 64 -0.80 26.56 2.71
CA ARG A 64 -1.71 26.68 3.86
C ARG A 64 -1.02 26.65 5.21
N LEU A 65 0.24 26.20 5.25
CA LEU A 65 1.05 26.16 6.47
C LEU A 65 1.92 27.40 6.66
N GLY A 66 1.88 28.35 5.71
CA GLY A 66 2.66 29.59 5.79
C GLY A 66 4.16 29.39 5.56
N SER A 67 4.54 28.29 4.90
CA SER A 67 5.94 27.97 4.56
C SER A 67 6.35 28.45 3.16
N GLY A 68 5.55 29.32 2.53
CA GLY A 68 5.78 29.90 1.21
C GLY A 68 6.42 31.28 1.26
#